data_AF-A0A382JDH9-F1
#
_entry.id   AF-A0A382JDH9-F1
#
_cell.length_a   1.000
_cell.length_b   1.000
_cell.length_c   1.000
_cell.angle_alpha   90.00
_cell.angle_beta   90.00
_cell.angle_gamma   90.00
#
_symmetry.space_group_name_H-M   'P 1'
#
loop_
_entity.id
_entity.type
_entity.pdbx_description
1 polymer ?
#
loop_
_entity_poly.entity_id
_entity_poly.type
_entity_poly.pdbx_seq_one_letter_code
_entity_poly.pdbx_strand_id
1 'polypeptide(L)'
;MAELFGFRLSKVKEQEKEQTFTAPDPQDGTIDVAGGGFWGQVLDTDGRERTDIDLIKRYRDIAQQPECDAAVEDIVNESIVANENDQAVSIVLDGLPYPDKIKRKIRNEFAEVLRLLDFGTKGHDIFRRWYVDGRVYYHK
;
A
#
# COMPACT_ATOMS: atom_id res chain seq x y z
N MET A 1 21.04 0.55 -5.56
CA MET A 1 21.47 -0.77 -5.02
C MET A 1 21.97 -0.48 -3.61
N ALA A 2 21.22 -0.82 -2.56
CA ALA A 2 21.58 -0.51 -1.18
C ALA A 2 21.52 -1.81 -0.36
N GLU A 3 22.60 -2.08 0.39
CA GLU A 3 22.66 -3.17 1.35
C GLU A 3 21.99 -2.70 2.66
N LEU A 4 20.92 -3.37 3.07
CA LEU A 4 20.31 -3.19 4.39
C LEU A 4 20.40 -4.53 5.13
N PHE A 5 21.04 -4.53 6.30
CA PHE A 5 21.12 -5.67 7.22
C PHE A 5 21.56 -7.01 6.63
N GLY A 6 22.67 -7.06 5.89
CA GLY A 6 23.38 -8.32 5.58
C GLY A 6 22.64 -9.30 4.66
N PHE A 7 21.44 -8.99 4.18
CA PHE A 7 20.71 -9.79 3.21
C PHE A 7 20.73 -9.13 1.82
N ARG A 8 21.25 -9.85 0.82
CA ARG A 8 21.21 -9.42 -0.58
C ARG A 8 19.89 -9.87 -1.22
N LEU A 9 18.97 -8.93 -1.43
CA LEU A 9 17.80 -9.14 -2.28
C LEU A 9 18.20 -9.03 -3.76
N SER A 10 18.73 -10.11 -4.34
CA SER A 10 18.84 -10.22 -5.79
C SER A 10 17.48 -10.65 -6.36
N LYS A 11 16.74 -9.73 -6.99
CA LYS A 11 15.66 -10.12 -7.90
C LYS A 11 16.26 -10.98 -9.01
N VAL A 12 15.71 -12.17 -9.22
CA VAL A 12 15.97 -12.96 -10.43
C VAL A 12 15.56 -12.09 -11.61
N LYS A 13 16.49 -11.78 -12.51
CA LYS A 13 16.18 -11.12 -13.78
C LYS A 13 15.38 -12.12 -14.61
N GLU A 14 14.06 -11.92 -14.68
CA GLU A 14 13.27 -12.54 -15.74
C GLU A 14 13.76 -11.99 -17.09
N GLN A 15 13.88 -12.89 -18.05
CA GLN A 15 14.44 -12.66 -19.37
C GLN A 15 13.68 -11.56 -20.12
N GLU A 16 14.44 -10.76 -20.86
CA GLU A 16 14.00 -9.61 -21.66
C GLU A 16 12.78 -9.97 -22.52
N LYS A 17 11.62 -9.39 -22.20
CA LYS A 17 10.47 -9.37 -23.12
C LYS A 17 10.81 -8.43 -24.30
N GLU A 18 10.47 -8.90 -25.48
CA GLU A 18 10.66 -8.28 -26.79
C GLU A 18 10.36 -6.77 -26.78
N GLN A 19 11.23 -6.01 -27.46
CA GLN A 19 11.14 -4.55 -27.61
C GLN A 19 9.83 -4.17 -28.34
N THR A 20 8.77 -3.93 -27.58
CA THR A 20 7.57 -3.29 -28.08
C THR A 20 7.77 -1.79 -27.93
N PHE A 21 7.70 -1.04 -29.03
CA PHE A 21 7.95 0.42 -29.11
C PHE A 21 6.86 1.27 -28.42
N THR A 22 5.84 0.65 -27.85
CA THR A 22 4.79 1.31 -27.09
C THR A 22 5.23 1.48 -25.64
N ALA A 23 5.07 2.69 -25.10
CA ALA A 23 5.25 2.91 -23.67
C ALA A 23 4.39 1.90 -22.88
N PRO A 24 4.92 1.25 -21.84
CA PRO A 24 4.11 0.39 -20.98
C PRO A 24 2.98 1.23 -20.39
N ASP A 25 1.75 0.70 -20.35
CA ASP A 25 0.63 1.35 -19.67
C ASP A 25 0.96 1.44 -18.18
N PRO A 26 1.15 2.64 -17.59
CA PRO A 26 1.33 2.78 -16.16
C PRO A 26 -0.04 2.53 -15.53
N GLN A 27 -0.27 1.32 -15.05
CA GLN A 27 -1.57 0.88 -14.48
C GLN A 27 -1.78 1.40 -13.05
N ASP A 28 -1.75 2.73 -12.92
CA ASP A 28 -1.97 3.54 -11.73
C ASP A 28 -0.79 3.65 -10.73
N GLY A 29 -0.62 4.87 -10.20
CA GLY A 29 0.31 5.24 -9.13
C GLY A 29 1.81 5.22 -9.44
N THR A 30 2.27 4.52 -10.49
CA THR A 30 3.69 4.39 -10.82
C THR A 30 4.08 5.25 -12.00
N ILE A 31 5.15 6.04 -11.82
CA ILE A 31 5.80 6.77 -12.91
C ILE A 31 6.94 5.89 -13.43
N ASP A 32 6.98 5.65 -14.74
CA ASP A 32 8.15 5.04 -15.37
C ASP A 32 9.33 6.00 -15.33
N VAL A 33 10.14 5.87 -14.29
CA VAL A 33 11.47 6.47 -14.26
C VAL A 33 12.34 5.59 -15.15
N ALA A 34 12.55 6.01 -16.40
CA ALA A 34 13.45 5.34 -17.32
C ALA A 34 14.83 5.16 -16.66
N GLY A 35 15.19 3.90 -16.44
CA GLY A 35 16.41 3.52 -15.71
C GLY A 35 17.66 3.99 -16.45
N GLY A 36 18.29 5.02 -15.91
CA GLY A 36 19.73 5.28 -15.98
C GLY A 36 20.37 5.27 -17.36
N GLY A 37 20.40 6.44 -18.02
CA GLY A 37 21.14 6.54 -19.27
C GLY A 37 21.21 7.90 -19.97
N PHE A 38 20.93 9.04 -19.33
CA PHE A 38 21.30 10.33 -19.91
C PHE A 38 21.34 11.42 -18.84
N TRP A 39 22.53 11.97 -18.61
CA TRP A 39 22.77 13.04 -17.65
C TRP A 39 22.06 14.33 -18.09
N GLY A 40 21.33 14.98 -17.18
CA GLY A 40 21.30 16.45 -17.14
C GLY A 40 20.16 17.21 -17.82
N GLN A 41 19.00 16.60 -18.11
CA GLN A 41 17.81 17.40 -18.44
C GLN A 41 16.63 17.04 -17.52
N VAL A 42 16.62 17.76 -16.38
CA VAL A 42 15.47 18.11 -15.54
C VAL A 42 14.55 16.94 -15.16
N LEU A 43 15.01 16.12 -14.21
CA LEU A 43 14.10 15.37 -13.34
C LEU A 43 13.52 16.37 -12.31
N ASP A 44 12.50 17.13 -12.70
CA ASP A 44 11.74 18.00 -11.77
C ASP A 44 10.75 17.14 -10.97
N THR A 45 11.29 16.41 -9.97
CA THR A 45 10.48 15.75 -8.94
C THR A 45 10.05 16.74 -7.86
N ASP A 46 10.84 17.80 -7.62
CA ASP A 46 10.61 18.81 -6.58
C ASP A 46 9.30 19.59 -6.78
N GLY A 47 8.95 19.95 -8.02
CA GLY A 47 7.69 20.62 -8.33
C GLY A 47 6.46 19.77 -8.04
N ARG A 48 6.54 18.45 -8.25
CA ARG A 48 5.41 17.51 -8.04
C ARG A 48 5.28 17.02 -6.60
N GLU A 49 6.39 16.80 -5.91
CA GLU A 49 6.35 16.48 -4.48
C GLU A 49 5.69 17.61 -3.69
N ARG A 50 5.95 18.87 -4.08
CA ARG A 50 5.21 20.02 -3.54
C ARG A 50 3.71 19.93 -3.79
N THR A 51 3.27 19.60 -5.01
CA THR A 51 1.83 19.49 -5.31
C THR A 51 1.15 18.37 -4.54
N ASP A 52 1.82 17.22 -4.37
CA ASP A 52 1.29 16.07 -3.63
C ASP A 52 1.20 16.36 -2.13
N ILE A 53 2.23 16.99 -1.55
CA ILE A 53 2.21 17.40 -0.14
C ILE A 53 1.10 18.42 0.11
N ASP A 54 0.91 19.36 -0.80
CA ASP A 54 -0.14 20.36 -0.69
C ASP A 54 -1.55 19.74 -0.85
N LEU A 55 -1.70 18.70 -1.67
CA LEU A 55 -2.92 17.90 -1.75
C LEU A 55 -3.23 17.19 -0.42
N ILE A 56 -2.25 16.52 0.18
CA ILE A 56 -2.43 15.83 1.47
C ILE A 56 -2.82 16.82 2.56
N LYS A 57 -2.19 18.00 2.61
CA LYS A 57 -2.59 19.05 3.57
C LYS A 57 -4.04 19.46 3.38
N ARG A 58 -4.46 19.72 2.13
CA ARG A 58 -5.86 20.07 1.83
C ARG A 58 -6.83 18.96 2.25
N TYR A 59 -6.51 17.70 2.00
CA TYR A 59 -7.37 16.58 2.43
C TYR A 59 -7.50 16.50 3.95
N ARG A 60 -6.39 16.71 4.68
CA ARG A 60 -6.42 16.77 6.15
C ARG A 60 -7.19 17.97 6.68
N ASP A 61 -7.08 19.13 6.03
CA ASP A 61 -7.83 20.33 6.41
C ASP A 61 -9.35 20.12 6.19
N ILE A 62 -9.74 19.49 5.08
CA ILE A 62 -11.14 19.14 4.79
C ILE A 62 -11.66 18.11 5.81
N ALA A 63 -10.84 17.11 6.14
CA ALA A 63 -11.21 16.07 7.11
C ALA A 63 -11.42 16.62 8.54
N GLN A 64 -10.90 17.81 8.87
CA GLN A 64 -11.16 18.45 10.17
C GLN A 64 -12.54 19.12 10.25
N GLN A 65 -13.23 19.32 9.12
CA GLN A 65 -14.57 19.91 9.14
C GLN A 65 -15.56 18.90 9.77
N PRO A 66 -16.42 19.31 10.73
CA PRO A 66 -17.22 18.37 11.53
C PRO A 66 -18.13 17.44 10.71
N GLU A 67 -18.71 17.93 9.61
CA GLU A 67 -19.56 17.13 8.73
C GLU A 67 -18.75 16.12 7.89
N CYS A 68 -17.55 16.52 7.46
CA CYS A 68 -16.65 15.65 6.72
C CYS A 68 -16.03 14.61 7.64
N ASP A 69 -15.70 14.97 8.88
CA ASP A 69 -15.18 14.04 9.87
C ASP A 69 -16.20 12.95 10.21
N ALA A 70 -17.47 13.34 10.42
CA ALA A 70 -18.56 12.39 10.63
C ALA A 70 -18.73 11.44 9.43
N ALA A 71 -18.69 11.96 8.20
CA ALA A 71 -18.79 11.13 7.00
C ALA A 71 -17.61 10.15 6.86
N VAL A 72 -16.39 10.57 7.21
CA VAL A 72 -15.21 9.70 7.19
C VAL A 72 -15.34 8.61 8.25
N GLU A 73 -15.79 8.94 9.45
CA GLU A 73 -16.04 7.97 10.52
C GLU A 73 -17.10 6.94 10.14
N ASP A 74 -18.19 7.36 9.50
CA ASP A 74 -19.23 6.44 9.01
C ASP A 74 -18.65 5.43 8.01
N ILE A 75 -17.85 5.90 7.04
CA ILE A 75 -17.18 5.04 6.05
C ILE A 75 -16.21 4.07 6.72
N VAL A 76 -15.42 4.54 7.70
CA VAL A 76 -14.45 3.71 8.41
C VAL A 76 -15.16 2.62 9.22
N ASN A 77 -16.26 2.96 9.89
CA ASN A 77 -17.04 2.03 10.70
C ASN A 77 -17.79 0.98 9.85
N GLU A 78 -18.26 1.34 8.65
CA GLU A 78 -18.80 0.37 7.70
C GLU A 78 -17.72 -0.54 7.10
N SER A 79 -16.51 0.00 6.90
CA SER A 79 -15.41 -0.72 6.24
C SER A 79 -14.70 -1.71 7.17
N ILE A 80 -14.48 -1.33 8.43
CA ILE A 80 -13.79 -2.14 9.43
C ILE A 80 -14.67 -2.23 10.66
N VAL A 81 -15.15 -3.44 10.93
CA VAL A 81 -15.89 -3.74 12.16
C VAL A 81 -14.93 -4.39 13.13
N ALA A 82 -14.50 -3.64 14.14
CA ALA A 82 -13.76 -4.20 15.26
C ALA A 82 -14.73 -4.92 16.21
N ASN A 83 -14.54 -6.24 16.37
CA ASN A 83 -15.22 -7.04 17.38
C ASN A 83 -14.18 -7.51 18.39
N GLU A 84 -14.45 -7.36 19.70
CA GLU A 84 -13.52 -7.80 20.75
C GLU A 84 -13.23 -9.31 20.71
N ASN A 85 -14.13 -10.09 20.12
CA ASN A 85 -14.05 -11.55 20.10
C ASN A 85 -13.57 -12.15 18.77
N ASP A 86 -13.43 -11.36 17.70
CA ASP A 86 -13.12 -11.91 16.37
C ASP A 86 -12.15 -11.03 15.56
N GLN A 87 -11.42 -11.65 14.63
CA GLN A 87 -10.50 -10.93 13.76
C GLN A 87 -11.28 -10.12 12.72
N ALA A 88 -10.98 -8.82 12.62
CA ALA A 88 -11.66 -7.90 11.72
C ALA A 88 -11.51 -8.26 10.22
N VAL A 89 -10.43 -8.95 9.83
CA VAL A 89 -10.17 -9.34 8.44
C VAL A 89 -9.64 -10.77 8.40
N SER A 90 -10.18 -11.59 7.50
CA SER A 90 -9.70 -12.95 7.24
C SER A 90 -9.56 -13.23 5.74
N ILE A 91 -8.67 -14.15 5.40
CA ILE A 91 -8.44 -14.56 4.01
C ILE A 91 -9.24 -15.82 3.66
N VAL A 92 -9.98 -15.74 2.55
CA VAL A 92 -10.73 -16.86 1.97
C VAL A 92 -9.84 -17.57 0.95
N LEU A 93 -9.62 -18.88 1.11
CA LEU A 93 -8.68 -19.68 0.31
C LEU A 93 -9.38 -20.76 -0.53
N ASP A 94 -10.61 -20.48 -0.94
CA ASP A 94 -11.49 -21.48 -1.57
C ASP A 94 -11.10 -21.76 -3.02
N GLY A 95 -10.56 -20.77 -3.72
CA GLY A 95 -10.09 -20.90 -5.11
C GLY A 95 -8.71 -21.56 -5.28
N LEU A 96 -8.03 -21.98 -4.20
CA LEU A 96 -6.68 -22.55 -4.28
C LEU A 96 -6.72 -24.09 -4.36
N PRO A 97 -6.15 -24.71 -5.41
CA PRO A 97 -6.04 -26.17 -5.56
C PRO A 97 -4.87 -26.74 -4.74
N TYR A 98 -4.72 -26.29 -3.49
CA TYR A 98 -3.66 -26.74 -2.58
C TYR A 98 -4.24 -27.49 -1.38
N PRO A 99 -3.48 -28.42 -0.78
CA PRO A 99 -3.91 -29.11 0.42
C PRO A 99 -4.04 -28.16 1.61
N ASP A 100 -4.94 -28.50 2.53
CA ASP A 100 -5.25 -27.68 3.73
C ASP A 100 -4.04 -27.36 4.60
N LYS A 101 -3.00 -28.20 4.56
CA LYS A 101 -1.74 -27.93 5.26
C LYS A 101 -1.09 -26.61 4.81
N ILE A 102 -1.12 -26.32 3.51
CA ILE A 102 -0.57 -25.08 2.95
C ILE A 102 -1.54 -23.93 3.24
N LYS A 103 -2.85 -24.14 3.04
CA LYS A 103 -3.86 -23.12 3.36
C LYS A 103 -3.78 -22.65 4.82
N ARG A 104 -3.58 -23.58 5.77
CA ARG A 104 -3.40 -23.26 7.19
C ARG A 104 -2.13 -22.44 7.44
N LYS A 105 -1.01 -22.78 6.79
CA LYS A 105 0.22 -22.00 6.89
C LYS A 105 -0.01 -20.56 6.41
N ILE A 106 -0.66 -20.38 5.27
CA ILE A 106 -0.97 -19.04 4.72
C ILE A 106 -1.83 -18.24 5.72
N ARG A 107 -2.86 -18.85 6.32
CA ARG A 107 -3.67 -18.19 7.36
C ARG A 107 -2.87 -17.80 8.60
N ASN A 108 -1.93 -18.65 9.03
CA ASN A 108 -1.07 -18.34 10.18
C ASN A 108 -0.12 -17.17 9.88
N GLU A 109 0.50 -17.14 8.70
CA GLU A 109 1.36 -16.01 8.30
C GLU A 109 0.55 -14.72 8.15
N PHE A 110 -0.69 -14.79 7.66
CA PHE A 110 -1.58 -13.63 7.59
C PHE A 110 -1.93 -13.08 8.98
N ALA A 111 -2.19 -13.96 9.95
CA ALA A 111 -2.41 -13.56 11.33
C ALA A 111 -1.16 -12.88 11.93
N GLU A 112 0.04 -13.34 11.58
CA GLU A 112 1.28 -12.70 12.00
C GLU A 112 1.45 -11.30 11.38
N VAL A 113 1.08 -11.12 10.11
CA VAL A 113 1.04 -9.78 9.47
C VAL A 113 0.08 -8.86 10.22
N LEU A 114 -1.14 -9.31 10.53
CA LEU A 114 -2.10 -8.51 11.31
C LEU A 114 -1.56 -8.17 12.71
N ARG A 115 -0.80 -9.07 13.33
CA ARG A 115 -0.12 -8.84 14.60
C ARG A 115 0.96 -7.76 14.49
N LEU A 116 1.76 -7.77 13.43
CA LEU A 116 2.81 -6.76 13.20
C LEU A 116 2.23 -5.36 12.99
N LEU A 117 1.08 -5.27 12.31
CA LEU A 117 0.37 -4.01 12.13
C LEU A 117 -0.47 -3.59 13.35
N ASP A 118 -0.61 -4.45 14.37
CA ASP A 118 -1.51 -4.24 15.51
C ASP A 118 -2.93 -3.86 15.03
N PHE A 119 -3.41 -4.61 14.03
CA PHE A 119 -4.62 -4.24 13.28
C PHE A 119 -5.89 -4.33 14.14
N GLY A 120 -5.90 -5.17 15.18
CA GLY A 120 -7.04 -5.28 16.09
C GLY A 120 -7.33 -3.98 16.84
N THR A 121 -6.30 -3.22 17.21
CA THR A 121 -6.45 -1.96 17.96
C THR A 121 -6.42 -0.75 17.03
N LYS A 122 -5.52 -0.77 16.04
CA LYS A 122 -5.21 0.39 15.17
C LYS A 122 -5.83 0.29 13.78
N GLY A 123 -6.66 -0.71 13.51
CA GLY A 123 -7.25 -0.94 12.18
C GLY A 123 -8.04 0.27 11.68
N HIS A 124 -8.88 0.86 12.53
CA HIS A 124 -9.65 2.07 12.23
C HIS A 124 -8.73 3.24 11.85
N ASP A 125 -7.70 3.52 12.65
CA ASP A 125 -6.76 4.61 12.40
C ASP A 125 -5.94 4.43 11.12
N ILE A 126 -5.50 3.19 10.86
CA ILE A 126 -4.72 2.85 9.66
C ILE A 126 -5.57 3.09 8.41
N PHE A 127 -6.82 2.65 8.43
CA PHE A 127 -7.73 2.83 7.30
C PHE A 127 -8.13 4.28 7.11
N ARG A 128 -8.41 5.01 8.21
CA ARG A 128 -8.70 6.45 8.18
C ARG A 128 -7.57 7.23 7.54
N ARG A 129 -6.31 6.94 7.91
CA ARG A 129 -5.14 7.59 7.30
C ARG A 129 -5.01 7.27 5.82
N TRP A 130 -5.19 6.02 5.43
CA TRP A 130 -5.16 5.64 4.02
C TRP A 130 -6.26 6.35 3.22
N TYR A 131 -7.48 6.43 3.76
CA TYR A 131 -8.63 7.05 3.11
C TYR A 131 -8.45 8.57 2.95
N VAL A 132 -7.98 9.26 3.99
CA VAL A 132 -7.80 10.72 3.99
C VAL A 132 -6.54 11.13 3.20
N ASP A 133 -5.42 10.45 3.39
CA ASP A 133 -4.16 10.81 2.72
C ASP A 133 -4.09 10.24 1.28
N GLY A 134 -5.01 9.35 0.90
CA GLY A 134 -5.08 8.69 -0.40
C GLY A 134 -3.97 7.67 -0.67
N ARG A 135 -3.00 7.52 0.24
CA ARG A 135 -1.89 6.59 0.13
C ARG A 135 -1.35 6.19 1.50
N VAL A 136 -0.89 4.95 1.62
CA VAL A 136 -0.18 4.46 2.82
C VAL A 136 0.96 3.56 2.35
N TYR A 137 2.15 3.77 2.91
CA TYR A 137 3.33 2.96 2.62
C TYR A 137 3.95 2.46 3.92
N TYR A 138 4.34 1.19 3.92
CA TYR A 138 5.09 0.58 5.01
C TYR A 138 6.49 0.27 4.53
N HIS A 139 7.49 0.60 5.36
CA HIS A 139 8.83 0.07 5.16
C HIS A 139 8.83 -1.42 5.54
N LYS A 140 9.44 -2.25 4.70
CA LYS A 140 9.52 -3.70 4.88
C LYS A 140 10.81 -4.11 5.56
#